data_AF-X1TSD3-F1
#
_entry.id   AF-X1TSD3-F1
#
_cell.length_a   1.000
_cell.length_b   1.000
_cell.length_c   1.000
_cell.angle_alpha   90.00
_cell.angle_beta   90.00
_cell.angle_gamma   90.00
#
_symmetry.space_group_name_H-M   'P 1'
#
loop_
_entity.id
_entity.type
_entity.pdbx_description
1 polymer ?
#
loop_
_entity_poly.entity_id
_entity_poly.type
_entity_poly.pdbx_seq_one_letter_code
_entity_poly.pdbx_strand_id
1 'polypeptide(L)'
;MLDVSIDGSKGVLFNVVGGNSLTLFEVNEAAEIIKQAVDPDANIIFGVAHDPNMDNELRITLIATGFVSKIGLAEVSQEDEHAQLLRALKNEEELDVPSFLRRPLFSHRRQAITPATILVKPPLHTPV
;
A
#
# COMPACT_ATOMS: atom_id res chain seq x y z
N MET A 1 -14.52 -9.20 8.56
CA MET A 1 -14.36 -7.90 9.23
C MET A 1 -14.19 -6.86 8.14
N LEU A 2 -14.75 -5.66 8.30
CA LEU A 2 -14.53 -4.58 7.34
C LEU A 2 -13.07 -4.13 7.48
N ASP A 3 -12.21 -4.49 6.54
CA ASP A 3 -10.77 -4.14 6.51
C ASP A 3 -10.51 -2.69 6.07
N VAL A 4 -11.45 -1.78 6.36
CA VAL A 4 -11.33 -0.36 6.01
C VAL A 4 -11.54 0.45 7.28
N SER A 5 -10.47 1.09 7.73
CA SER A 5 -10.52 2.08 8.81
C SER A 5 -11.35 3.29 8.38
N ILE A 6 -12.17 3.81 9.29
CA ILE A 6 -12.91 5.07 9.10
C ILE A 6 -12.11 6.29 9.60
N ASP A 7 -10.87 6.07 10.02
CA ASP A 7 -9.94 7.10 10.46
C ASP A 7 -9.73 8.18 9.39
N GLY A 8 -9.66 9.43 9.83
CA GLY A 8 -9.50 10.60 8.97
C GLY A 8 -10.72 10.97 8.12
N SER A 9 -11.87 10.32 8.30
CA SER A 9 -13.13 10.79 7.70
C SER A 9 -13.58 12.11 8.34
N LYS A 10 -13.88 13.11 7.51
CA LYS A 10 -14.34 14.45 7.93
C LYS A 10 -15.86 14.58 7.98
N GLY A 11 -16.59 13.60 7.45
CA GLY A 11 -18.05 13.60 7.46
C GLY A 11 -18.59 12.19 7.67
N VAL A 12 -19.50 12.05 8.62
CA VAL A 12 -20.12 10.78 8.99
C VAL A 12 -21.63 10.93 9.03
N LEU A 13 -22.34 10.01 8.39
CA LEU A 13 -23.76 9.79 8.58
C LEU A 13 -23.96 8.37 9.11
N PHE A 14 -24.63 8.22 10.24
CA PHE A 14 -25.04 6.89 10.70
C PHE A 14 -26.49 6.85 11.13
N ASN A 15 -27.09 5.67 11.01
CA ASN A 15 -28.45 5.41 11.44
C ASN A 15 -28.48 4.16 12.30
N VAL A 16 -29.17 4.24 13.42
CA VAL A 16 -29.40 3.12 14.34
C VAL A 16 -30.85 2.66 14.19
N VAL A 17 -31.05 1.37 13.94
CA VAL A 17 -32.38 0.75 13.87
C VAL A 17 -32.45 -0.36 14.89
N GLY A 18 -33.51 -0.38 15.69
CA GLY A 18 -33.79 -1.45 16.63
C GLY A 18 -35.28 -1.50 16.99
N GLY A 19 -35.70 -2.59 17.63
CA GLY A 19 -37.08 -2.76 18.09
C GLY A 19 -37.33 -2.09 19.43
N ASN A 20 -38.19 -2.71 20.23
CA ASN A 20 -38.70 -2.12 21.47
C ASN A 20 -37.66 -2.06 22.59
N SER A 21 -36.57 -2.81 22.47
CA SER A 21 -35.48 -2.80 23.44
C SER A 21 -34.46 -1.68 23.21
N LEU A 22 -34.52 -0.97 22.07
CA LEU A 22 -33.52 0.05 21.75
C LEU A 22 -33.59 1.22 22.72
N THR A 23 -32.48 1.49 23.40
CA THR A 23 -32.35 2.57 24.37
C THR A 23 -31.50 3.73 23.85
N LEU A 24 -31.71 4.92 24.42
CA LEU A 24 -30.83 6.07 24.15
C LEU A 24 -29.39 5.83 24.61
N PHE A 25 -29.19 4.94 25.60
CA PHE A 25 -27.87 4.59 26.09
C PHE A 25 -27.04 3.89 25.00
N GLU A 26 -27.61 2.90 24.33
CA GLU A 26 -26.95 2.18 23.22
C GLU A 26 -26.65 3.09 22.04
N VAL A 27 -27.57 4.01 21.72
CA VAL A 27 -27.35 5.02 20.68
C VAL A 27 -26.18 5.94 21.05
N ASN A 28 -26.08 6.34 22.33
CA ASN A 28 -24.97 7.16 22.81
C ASN A 28 -23.63 6.42 22.78
N GLU A 29 -23.59 5.15 23.19
CA GLU A 29 -22.37 4.32 23.08
C GLU A 29 -21.89 4.22 21.62
N ALA A 30 -22.80 3.94 20.68
CA ALA A 30 -22.45 3.89 19.27
C ALA A 30 -21.90 5.23 18.77
N ALA A 31 -22.51 6.34 19.18
CA ALA A 31 -22.06 7.68 18.81
C ALA A 31 -20.65 8.00 19.37
N GLU A 32 -20.37 7.63 20.62
CA GLU A 32 -19.06 7.84 21.26
C GLU A 32 -17.96 7.03 20.56
N ILE A 33 -18.23 5.77 20.24
CA ILE A 33 -17.28 4.91 19.52
C ILE A 33 -16.97 5.48 18.14
N ILE A 34 -18.01 5.87 17.38
CA ILE A 34 -17.83 6.47 16.05
C ILE A 34 -17.02 7.77 16.16
N LYS A 35 -17.34 8.64 17.13
CA LYS A 35 -16.63 9.90 17.35
C LYS A 35 -15.14 9.70 17.65
N GLN A 36 -14.77 8.65 18.39
CA GLN A 36 -13.37 8.34 18.70
C GLN A 36 -12.60 7.77 17.50
N ALA A 37 -13.31 7.17 16.55
CA ALA A 37 -12.71 6.49 15.39
C ALA A 37 -12.55 7.41 14.16
N VAL A 38 -13.10 8.62 14.19
CA VAL A 38 -13.07 9.57 13.06
C VAL A 38 -12.28 10.82 13.43
N ASP A 39 -12.14 11.73 12.46
CA ASP A 39 -11.43 12.97 12.69
C ASP A 39 -12.08 13.83 13.81
N PRO A 40 -11.31 14.48 14.70
CA PRO A 40 -11.87 15.27 15.81
C PRO A 40 -12.80 16.41 15.37
N ASP A 41 -12.58 16.94 14.17
CA ASP A 41 -13.38 18.02 13.57
C ASP A 41 -14.42 17.48 12.58
N ALA A 42 -14.68 16.17 12.57
CA ALA A 42 -15.65 15.56 11.68
C ALA A 42 -17.08 16.05 11.97
N ASN A 43 -17.82 16.35 10.90
CA ASN A 43 -19.25 16.58 11.01
C ASN A 43 -19.99 15.25 11.09
N ILE A 44 -20.67 14.98 12.21
CA ILE A 44 -21.37 13.72 12.47
C ILE A 44 -22.88 13.98 12.51
N ILE A 45 -23.61 13.28 11.65
CA ILE A 45 -25.08 13.27 11.62
C ILE A 45 -25.55 11.87 12.01
N PHE A 46 -26.47 11.81 12.97
CA PHE A 46 -27.05 10.53 13.40
C PHE A 46 -28.58 10.53 13.26
N GLY A 47 -29.11 9.35 12.98
CA GLY A 47 -30.53 9.06 12.97
C GLY A 47 -30.85 7.85 13.84
N VAL A 48 -32.11 7.79 14.29
CA VAL A 48 -32.67 6.63 14.97
C VAL A 48 -33.98 6.28 14.30
N ALA A 49 -34.16 5.02 13.96
CA ALA A 49 -35.41 4.47 13.46
C ALA A 49 -35.83 3.28 14.32
N HIS A 50 -37.13 3.04 14.37
CA HIS A 50 -37.71 1.94 15.13
C HIS A 50 -38.30 0.90 14.16
N ASP A 51 -37.93 -0.37 14.36
CA ASP A 51 -38.47 -1.50 13.61
C ASP A 51 -38.95 -2.56 14.61
N PRO A 52 -40.28 -2.68 14.84
CA PRO A 52 -40.85 -3.63 15.80
C PRO A 52 -40.52 -5.09 15.51
N ASN A 53 -40.09 -5.43 14.29
CA ASN A 53 -39.73 -6.80 13.93
C ASN A 53 -38.28 -7.16 14.32
N MET A 54 -37.50 -6.17 14.78
CA MET A 54 -36.15 -6.37 15.28
C MET A 54 -36.20 -6.60 16.79
N ASP A 55 -36.41 -7.85 17.24
CA ASP A 55 -36.61 -8.23 18.65
C ASP A 55 -35.57 -7.61 19.61
N ASN A 56 -34.47 -8.32 19.87
CA ASN A 56 -33.32 -7.86 20.65
C ASN A 56 -32.13 -7.53 19.73
N GLU A 57 -32.41 -7.25 18.46
CA GLU A 57 -31.40 -6.97 17.45
C GLU A 57 -31.27 -5.47 17.19
N LEU A 58 -30.05 -5.08 16.84
CA LEU A 58 -29.71 -3.71 16.47
C LEU A 58 -28.94 -3.71 15.16
N ARG A 59 -29.30 -2.79 14.28
CA ARG A 59 -28.64 -2.59 12.98
C ARG A 59 -28.13 -1.16 12.90
N ILE A 60 -26.83 -1.03 12.63
CA ILE A 60 -26.19 0.25 12.36
C ILE A 60 -25.83 0.32 10.89
N THR A 61 -26.24 1.40 10.23
CA THR A 61 -25.76 1.76 8.89
C THR A 61 -24.84 2.96 9.03
N LEU A 62 -23.61 2.86 8.51
CA LEU A 62 -22.58 3.89 8.62
C LEU A 62 -22.09 4.28 7.22
N ILE A 63 -22.07 5.58 6.96
CA ILE A 63 -21.50 6.19 5.76
C ILE A 63 -20.42 7.16 6.23
N ALA A 64 -19.16 6.90 5.86
CA ALA A 64 -18.03 7.77 6.13
C ALA A 64 -17.55 8.41 4.82
N THR A 65 -17.22 9.69 4.86
CA THR A 65 -16.82 10.51 3.70
C THR A 65 -15.71 11.50 4.08
N GLY A 66 -15.12 12.13 3.07
CA GLY A 66 -14.11 13.16 3.30
C GLY A 66 -12.76 12.60 3.76
N PHE A 67 -12.44 11.36 3.39
CA PHE A 67 -11.12 10.79 3.59
C PHE A 67 -10.09 11.57 2.77
N VAL A 68 -9.07 12.10 3.44
CA VAL A 68 -7.93 12.70 2.75
C VAL A 68 -6.95 11.59 2.42
N SER A 69 -6.82 11.24 1.14
CA SER A 69 -5.79 10.33 0.69
C SER A 69 -4.42 10.97 0.93
N LYS A 70 -3.67 10.46 1.92
CA LYS A 70 -2.24 10.76 2.13
C LYS A 70 -1.34 10.24 0.99
N ILE A 71 -1.87 10.10 -0.23
CA ILE A 71 -1.17 9.54 -1.39
C ILE A 71 -0.24 10.59 -2.07
N GLY A 72 -0.26 11.85 -1.64
CA GLY A 72 0.51 12.93 -2.29
C GLY A 72 1.73 13.49 -1.53
N LEU A 73 1.96 13.10 -0.28
CA LEU A 73 3.03 13.65 0.56
C LEU A 73 3.77 12.49 1.23
N ALA A 74 4.40 11.63 0.43
CA ALA A 74 5.61 11.00 0.93
C ALA A 74 6.57 12.17 1.20
N GLU A 75 6.84 12.44 2.47
CA GLU A 75 7.89 13.39 2.85
C GLU A 75 9.19 12.89 2.21
N VAL A 76 9.58 13.52 1.11
CA VAL A 76 10.94 13.43 0.63
C VAL A 76 11.76 14.09 1.73
N SER A 77 12.49 13.26 2.48
CA SER A 77 13.38 13.78 3.50
C SER A 77 14.36 14.74 2.82
N GLN A 78 14.62 15.93 3.38
CA GLN A 78 15.59 16.86 2.78
C GLN A 78 16.98 16.22 2.59
N GLU A 79 17.24 15.13 3.32
CA GLU A 79 18.42 14.30 3.21
C GLU A 79 18.51 13.57 1.85
N ASP A 80 17.37 13.12 1.30
CA ASP A 80 17.29 12.48 -0.01
C ASP A 80 17.52 13.49 -1.17
N GLU A 81 16.99 14.71 -1.06
CA GLU A 81 17.23 15.79 -2.05
C GLU A 81 18.71 16.20 -2.07
N HIS A 82 19.31 16.39 -0.89
CA HIS A 82 20.72 16.75 -0.78
C HIS A 82 21.63 15.62 -1.25
N ALA A 83 21.30 14.37 -0.94
CA ALA A 83 22.03 13.20 -1.45
C ALA A 83 21.94 13.05 -2.97
N GLN A 84 20.80 13.38 -3.58
CA GLN A 84 20.65 13.39 -5.05
C GLN A 84 21.46 14.51 -5.72
N LEU A 85 21.46 15.72 -5.15
CA LEU A 85 22.30 16.83 -5.64
C LEU A 85 23.79 16.51 -5.55
N LEU A 86 24.24 15.95 -4.41
CA LEU A 86 25.63 15.53 -4.23
C LEU A 86 26.05 14.39 -5.18
N ARG A 87 25.12 13.47 -5.50
CA ARG A 87 25.37 12.41 -6.50
C ARG A 87 25.42 12.98 -7.92
N ALA A 88 24.57 13.95 -8.26
CA ALA A 88 24.58 14.60 -9.56
C ALA A 88 25.89 15.35 -9.81
N LEU A 89 26.42 16.06 -8.80
CA LEU A 89 27.71 16.75 -8.87
C LEU A 89 28.91 15.79 -8.97
N LYS A 90 28.85 14.63 -8.31
CA LYS A 90 29.89 13.59 -8.45
C LYS A 90 29.94 12.94 -9.83
N ASN A 91 28.83 12.94 -10.57
CA ASN A 91 28.77 12.36 -11.92
C ASN A 91 29.34 13.30 -13.00
N GLU A 92 29.53 14.61 -12.73
CA GLU A 92 30.13 15.54 -13.71
C GLU A 92 31.60 15.22 -13.99
N GLU A 93 32.37 14.77 -12.99
CA GLU A 93 33.76 14.30 -13.20
C GLU A 93 33.82 13.02 -14.06
N GLU A 94 32.74 12.23 -14.12
CA GLU A 94 32.64 11.03 -14.97
C GLU A 94 32.21 11.36 -16.41
N LEU A 95 31.70 12.58 -16.67
CA LEU A 95 31.32 13.05 -18.01
C LEU A 95 32.51 13.57 -18.82
N ASP A 96 33.60 13.95 -18.16
CA ASP A 96 34.80 14.52 -18.78
C ASP A 96 35.67 13.49 -19.52
N VAL A 97 35.43 12.20 -19.28
CA VAL A 97 36.05 11.10 -20.04
C VAL A 97 35.17 10.72 -21.23
N PRO A 98 35.67 10.89 -22.47
CA PRO A 98 34.96 10.44 -23.66
C PRO A 98 34.57 8.96 -23.57
N SER A 99 33.38 8.63 -24.05
CA SER A 99 32.74 7.30 -23.89
C SER A 99 33.59 6.11 -24.38
N PHE A 100 34.51 6.34 -25.33
CA PHE A 100 35.43 5.32 -25.85
C PHE A 100 36.57 4.94 -24.89
N LEU A 101 36.85 5.74 -23.85
CA LEU A 101 37.85 5.44 -22.81
C LEU A 101 37.28 4.69 -21.61
N ARG A 102 35.95 4.54 -21.53
CA ARG A 102 35.26 3.98 -20.35
C ARG A 102 35.28 2.46 -20.25
N ARG A 103 35.81 1.72 -21.23
CA ARG A 103 35.87 0.24 -21.21
C ARG A 103 37.31 -0.25 -21.02
N PRO A 104 37.59 -1.11 -20.04
CA PRO A 104 38.84 -1.87 -20.04
C PRO A 104 38.75 -2.92 -21.15
N LEU A 105 39.29 -2.60 -22.32
CA LEU A 105 39.74 -3.60 -23.27
C LEU A 105 40.95 -4.30 -22.63
N PHE A 106 41.04 -5.63 -22.75
CA PHE A 106 42.09 -6.54 -22.23
C PHE A 106 41.79 -7.27 -20.90
N SER A 107 41.03 -8.36 -21.01
CA SER A 107 41.37 -9.60 -20.30
C SER A 107 41.66 -10.70 -21.32
N HIS A 108 42.84 -10.63 -21.96
CA HIS A 108 43.35 -11.65 -22.85
C HIS A 108 43.98 -12.77 -21.99
N ARG A 109 43.17 -13.70 -21.45
CA ARG A 109 43.70 -14.95 -20.87
C ARG A 109 43.80 -15.98 -21.99
N ARG A 110 45.02 -16.19 -22.49
CA ARG A 110 45.36 -17.34 -23.34
C ARG A 110 44.94 -18.63 -22.64
N GLN A 111 44.05 -19.42 -23.25
CA GLN A 111 43.92 -20.84 -22.97
C GLN A 111 44.36 -21.61 -24.21
N ALA A 112 45.35 -22.48 -24.00
CA ALA A 112 45.99 -23.29 -25.02
C ALA A 112 45.02 -24.32 -25.61
N ILE A 113 45.23 -24.63 -26.88
CA ILE A 113 44.48 -25.58 -27.69
C ILE A 113 45.01 -26.99 -27.42
N THR A 114 44.14 -27.94 -27.07
CA THR A 114 44.37 -29.39 -27.28
C THR A 114 43.11 -29.99 -27.92
N PRO A 115 43.19 -30.64 -29.10
CA PRO A 115 42.03 -31.26 -29.72
C PRO A 115 41.93 -32.74 -29.33
N ALA A 116 40.73 -33.21 -28.96
CA ALA A 116 40.41 -34.63 -28.94
C ALA A 116 38.90 -34.87 -29.20
N THR A 117 38.62 -35.27 -30.44
CA THR A 117 37.61 -36.21 -30.92
C THR A 117 36.21 -36.21 -30.30
N ILE A 118 35.24 -35.79 -31.14
CA ILE A 118 33.80 -36.03 -30.97
C ILE A 118 33.54 -37.55 -30.99
N LEU A 119 33.02 -38.09 -29.89
CA LEU A 119 32.41 -39.42 -29.84
C LEU A 119 30.88 -39.26 -29.85
N VAL A 120 30.25 -39.47 -31.01
CA VAL A 120 28.79 -39.50 -31.16
C VAL A 120 28.25 -40.77 -30.48
N LYS A 121 27.34 -40.62 -29.51
CA LYS A 121 26.61 -41.75 -28.90
C LYS A 121 25.24 -41.91 -29.60
N PRO A 122 24.88 -43.13 -30.08
CA PRO A 122 23.59 -43.37 -30.74
C PRO A 122 22.41 -43.43 -29.75
N PRO A 123 21.16 -43.24 -30.21
CA PRO A 123 19.99 -43.05 -29.35
C PRO A 123 19.56 -44.34 -28.63
N LEU A 124 19.14 -44.21 -27.36
CA LEU A 124 18.63 -45.31 -26.55
C LEU A 124 17.19 -45.65 -26.99
N HIS A 125 16.96 -46.90 -27.36
CA HIS A 125 15.64 -47.50 -27.54
C HIS A 125 15.09 -47.91 -26.16
N THR A 126 13.87 -47.50 -25.83
CA THR A 126 13.09 -48.08 -24.71
C THR A 126 12.41 -49.36 -25.17
N PRO A 127 12.53 -50.49 -24.48
CA PRO A 127 11.67 -51.63 -24.72
C PRO A 127 10.35 -51.50 -23.96
N VAL A 128 9.34 -52.17 -24.50
CA VAL A 128 7.94 -52.30 -24.06
C VAL A 128 7.84 -53.18 -22.82
#